data_AF-A0AAV6D496-F1
#
_entry.id   AF-A0AAV6D496-F1
#
_cell.length_a   1.000
_cell.length_b   1.000
_cell.length_c   1.000
_cell.angle_alpha   90.00
_cell.angle_beta   90.00
_cell.angle_gamma   90.00
#
_symmetry.space_group_name_H-M   'P 1'
#
loop_
_entity.id
_entity.type
_entity.pdbx_description
1 polymer ?
#
loop_
_entity_poly.entity_id
_entity_poly.type
_entity_poly.pdbx_seq_one_letter_code
_entity_poly.pdbx_strand_id
1 'polypeptide(L)'
;MTLEEIIKIATAILLSLGGGCAIIFPFSSWLGKVWADRIMANERANFEREITALKASLEKANAESVEKLKTDLEIFRDTQLKAHTDKIEIYRMAIDIIVKFLVNMDRTHQHEGAKKDIYLAFLEGRLRAYGYLSMLAPQNVMSAYDDLTDHIELVANGQKPDDWPTIRKKAIQMINLIRIDIGIDPSPIEYRGEL
;
A
#
# COMPACT_ATOMS: atom_id res chain seq x y z
N MET A 1 67.00 62.47 54.14
CA MET A 1 66.30 61.19 54.20
C MET A 1 67.25 60.15 54.75
N THR A 2 66.91 59.55 55.88
CA THR A 2 67.68 58.41 56.43
C THR A 2 67.24 57.13 55.71
N LEU A 3 68.12 56.14 55.60
CA LEU A 3 67.83 54.84 54.98
C LEU A 3 66.58 54.17 55.60
N GLU A 4 66.37 54.41 56.90
CA GLU A 4 65.25 53.88 57.68
C GLU A 4 63.89 54.46 57.25
N GLU A 5 63.83 55.74 56.90
CA GLU A 5 62.60 56.40 56.41
C GLU A 5 62.19 55.84 55.03
N ILE A 6 63.18 55.60 54.15
CA ILE A 6 62.95 55.01 52.82
C ILE A 6 62.38 53.60 52.95
N ILE A 7 62.94 52.78 53.84
CA ILE A 7 62.47 51.41 54.09
C ILE A 7 61.05 51.43 54.68
N LYS A 8 60.74 52.33 55.62
CA LYS A 8 59.39 52.46 56.19
C LYS A 8 58.34 52.84 55.15
N ILE A 9 58.64 53.83 54.29
CA ILE A 9 57.73 54.27 53.24
C ILE A 9 57.54 53.16 52.18
N ALA A 10 58.62 52.53 51.73
CA ALA A 10 58.55 51.42 50.77
C ALA A 10 57.75 50.23 51.34
N THR A 11 57.97 49.89 52.61
CA THR A 11 57.26 48.80 53.30
C THR A 11 55.76 49.13 53.45
N ALA A 12 55.41 50.37 53.80
CA ALA A 12 54.03 50.81 53.90
C ALA A 12 53.31 50.81 52.55
N ILE A 13 53.99 51.23 51.46
CA ILE A 13 53.46 51.17 50.09
C ILE A 13 53.26 49.71 49.67
N LEU A 14 54.24 48.83 49.90
CA LEU A 14 54.14 47.41 49.55
C LEU A 14 53.08 46.66 50.38
N LEU A 15 52.91 46.98 51.67
CA LEU A 15 51.84 46.41 52.50
C LEU A 15 50.47 46.93 52.09
N SER A 16 50.34 48.20 51.74
CA SER A 16 49.08 48.78 51.27
C SER A 16 48.68 48.21 49.91
N LEU A 17 49.63 48.10 48.97
CA LEU A 17 49.40 47.55 47.63
C LEU A 17 49.21 46.03 47.67
N GLY A 18 50.06 45.32 48.41
CA GLY A 18 49.99 43.87 48.60
C GLY A 18 48.76 43.45 49.39
N GLY A 19 48.35 44.22 50.41
CA GLY A 19 47.11 44.01 51.16
C GLY A 19 45.86 44.22 50.30
N GLY A 20 45.87 45.23 49.41
CA GLY A 20 44.80 45.43 48.43
C GLY A 20 44.69 44.27 47.43
N CYS A 21 45.82 43.80 46.89
CA CYS A 21 45.85 42.63 46.00
C CYS A 21 45.38 41.35 46.69
N ALA A 22 45.71 41.17 47.97
CA ALA A 22 45.28 40.01 48.76
C ALA A 22 43.76 39.93 48.96
N ILE A 23 43.05 41.06 48.90
CA ILE A 23 41.57 41.10 48.98
C ILE A 23 40.95 40.98 47.59
N ILE A 24 41.49 41.69 46.59
CA ILE A 24 40.94 41.72 45.23
C ILE A 24 41.03 40.35 44.56
N PHE A 25 42.14 39.62 44.77
CA PHE A 25 42.36 38.33 44.12
C PHE A 25 41.32 37.24 44.51
N PRO A 26 41.05 36.95 45.80
CA PRO A 26 40.02 35.99 46.16
C PRO A 26 38.62 36.48 45.81
N PHE A 27 38.35 37.79 45.89
CA PHE A 27 37.06 38.34 45.51
C PHE A 27 36.79 38.23 44.00
N SER A 28 37.81 38.48 43.16
CA SER A 28 37.74 38.30 41.71
C SER A 28 37.55 36.83 41.34
N SER A 29 38.27 35.91 42.01
CA SER A 29 38.10 34.47 41.81
C SER A 29 36.69 34.00 42.22
N TRP A 30 36.14 34.52 43.32
CA TRP A 30 34.78 34.21 43.76
C TRP A 30 33.74 34.72 42.78
N LEU A 31 33.87 35.97 42.31
CA LEU A 31 32.97 36.54 41.32
C LEU A 31 33.01 35.71 40.03
N GLY A 32 34.20 35.39 39.53
CA GLY A 32 34.39 34.56 38.33
C GLY A 32 33.70 33.21 38.44
N LYS A 33 33.79 32.55 39.60
CA LYS A 33 33.09 31.29 39.87
C LYS A 33 31.57 31.45 39.81
N VAL A 34 31.01 32.48 40.47
CA VAL A 34 29.56 32.74 40.47
C VAL A 34 29.04 33.03 39.06
N TRP A 35 29.78 33.81 38.26
CA TRP A 35 29.41 34.08 36.88
C TRP A 35 29.52 32.84 36.00
N ALA A 36 30.56 32.02 36.17
CA ALA A 36 30.71 30.76 35.46
C ALA A 36 29.55 29.79 35.77
N ASP A 37 29.22 29.61 37.06
CA ASP A 37 28.12 28.75 37.50
C ASP A 37 26.77 29.26 36.95
N ARG A 38 26.55 30.58 36.92
CA ARG A 38 25.34 31.19 36.38
C ARG A 38 25.22 30.99 34.86
N ILE A 39 26.31 31.21 34.12
CA ILE A 39 26.32 31.01 32.66
C ILE A 39 26.05 29.54 32.35
N MET A 40 26.73 28.62 33.03
CA MET A 40 26.57 27.19 32.84
C MET A 40 25.15 26.70 33.19
N ALA A 41 24.54 27.23 34.26
CA ALA A 41 23.15 26.92 34.59
C ALA A 41 22.18 27.42 33.52
N ASN A 42 22.40 28.61 32.96
CA ASN A 42 21.58 29.17 31.90
C ASN A 42 21.71 28.38 30.58
N GLU A 43 22.94 27.99 30.22
CA GLU A 43 23.19 27.15 29.05
C GLU A 43 22.55 25.77 29.18
N ARG A 44 22.67 25.12 30.35
CA ARG A 44 21.98 23.85 30.63
C ARG A 44 20.46 23.98 30.48
N ALA A 45 19.87 25.03 31.06
CA ALA A 45 18.43 25.27 30.93
C ALA A 45 18.00 25.51 29.48
N ASN A 46 18.84 26.17 28.67
CA ASN A 46 18.57 26.35 27.25
C ASN A 46 18.67 25.03 26.48
N PHE A 47 19.72 24.23 26.70
CA PHE A 47 19.84 22.91 26.08
C PHE A 47 18.69 21.97 26.45
N GLU A 48 18.25 21.97 27.71
CA GLU A 48 17.09 21.18 28.14
C GLU A 48 15.80 21.59 27.42
N ARG A 49 15.59 22.90 27.23
CA ARG A 49 14.45 23.41 26.44
C ARG A 49 14.55 23.00 24.98
N GLU A 50 15.73 23.14 24.37
CA GLU A 50 15.95 22.76 22.97
C GLU A 50 15.74 21.25 22.77
N ILE A 51 16.26 20.40 23.66
CA ILE A 51 16.05 18.96 23.62
C ILE A 51 14.56 18.63 23.74
N THR A 52 13.85 19.30 24.65
CA THR A 52 12.41 19.07 24.85
C THR A 52 11.61 19.51 23.62
N ALA A 53 11.94 20.67 23.04
CA ALA A 53 11.31 21.17 21.83
C ALA A 53 11.61 20.25 20.62
N LEU A 54 12.84 19.77 20.48
CA LEU A 54 13.24 18.87 19.42
C LEU A 54 12.52 17.52 19.55
N LYS A 55 12.48 16.94 20.77
CA LYS A 55 11.72 15.72 21.04
C LYS A 55 10.24 15.88 20.71
N ALA A 56 9.60 16.95 21.16
CA ALA A 56 8.20 17.22 20.85
C ALA A 56 7.97 17.38 19.33
N SER A 57 8.87 18.06 18.63
CA SER A 57 8.79 18.22 17.18
C SER A 57 8.96 16.88 16.44
N LEU A 58 9.87 16.02 16.92
CA LEU A 58 10.13 14.70 16.36
C LEU A 58 8.95 13.77 16.61
N GLU A 59 8.41 13.76 17.82
CA GLU A 59 7.21 12.98 18.18
C GLU A 59 6.01 13.40 17.35
N LYS A 60 5.80 14.70 17.16
CA LYS A 60 4.75 15.23 16.29
C LYS A 60 4.94 14.78 14.83
N ALA A 61 6.13 14.99 14.27
CA ALA A 61 6.43 14.59 12.88
C ALA A 61 6.29 13.07 12.69
N ASN A 62 6.71 12.28 13.68
CA ASN A 62 6.55 10.83 13.68
C ASN A 62 5.07 10.44 13.71
N ALA A 63 4.27 11.02 14.62
CA ALA A 63 2.83 10.78 14.70
C ALA A 63 2.12 11.12 13.38
N GLU A 64 2.42 12.28 12.78
CA GLU A 64 1.88 12.68 11.47
C GLU A 64 2.30 11.70 10.36
N SER A 65 3.54 11.22 10.37
CA SER A 65 4.02 10.25 9.38
C SER A 65 3.30 8.90 9.50
N VAL A 66 3.08 8.43 10.73
CA VAL A 66 2.38 7.17 11.02
C VAL A 66 0.91 7.28 10.63
N GLU A 67 0.27 8.41 10.91
CA GLU A 67 -1.12 8.65 10.51
C GLU A 67 -1.27 8.64 8.99
N LYS A 68 -0.40 9.37 8.27
CA LYS A 68 -0.39 9.36 6.80
C LYS A 68 -0.21 7.95 6.22
N LEU A 69 0.78 7.21 6.72
CA LEU A 69 1.04 5.85 6.26
C LEU A 69 -0.16 4.91 6.52
N LYS A 70 -0.87 5.08 7.65
CA LYS A 70 -2.09 4.33 7.92
C LYS A 70 -3.19 4.66 6.93
N THR A 71 -3.45 5.95 6.68
CA THR A 71 -4.45 6.39 5.70
C THR A 71 -4.13 5.89 4.29
N ASP A 72 -2.86 5.99 3.87
CA ASP A 72 -2.43 5.49 2.56
C ASP A 72 -2.60 3.97 2.44
N LEU A 73 -2.28 3.23 3.51
CA LEU A 73 -2.48 1.78 3.56
C LEU A 73 -3.96 1.41 3.50
N GLU A 74 -4.83 2.13 4.22
CA GLU A 74 -6.28 1.94 4.18
C GLU A 74 -6.84 2.18 2.77
N ILE A 75 -6.46 3.29 2.13
CA ILE A 75 -6.86 3.60 0.75
C ILE A 75 -6.39 2.49 -0.19
N PHE A 76 -5.12 2.10 -0.11
CA PHE A 76 -4.56 1.05 -0.96
C PHE A 76 -5.28 -0.29 -0.76
N ARG A 77 -5.49 -0.69 0.50
CA ARG A 77 -6.22 -1.91 0.84
C ARG A 77 -7.63 -1.90 0.24
N ASP A 78 -8.36 -0.81 0.42
CA ASP A 78 -9.73 -0.69 -0.06
C ASP A 78 -9.80 -0.71 -1.59
N THR A 79 -8.88 -0.04 -2.27
CA THR A 79 -8.78 -0.08 -3.74
C THR A 79 -8.49 -1.49 -4.24
N GLN A 80 -7.53 -2.20 -3.63
CA GLN A 80 -7.17 -3.56 -4.05
C GLN A 80 -8.29 -4.57 -3.78
N LEU A 81 -8.94 -4.49 -2.63
CA LEU A 81 -10.08 -5.36 -2.30
C LEU A 81 -11.26 -5.12 -3.24
N LYS A 82 -11.55 -3.85 -3.58
CA LYS A 82 -12.58 -3.51 -4.58
C LYS A 82 -12.22 -4.08 -5.95
N ALA A 83 -11.00 -3.88 -6.42
CA ALA A 83 -10.56 -4.43 -7.71
C ALA A 83 -10.67 -5.97 -7.78
N HIS A 84 -10.29 -6.68 -6.72
CA HIS A 84 -10.49 -8.12 -6.61
C HIS A 84 -11.97 -8.51 -6.62
N THR A 85 -12.81 -7.78 -5.90
CA THR A 85 -14.25 -8.03 -5.83
C THR A 85 -14.91 -7.80 -7.18
N ASP A 86 -14.59 -6.70 -7.86
CA ASP A 86 -15.10 -6.36 -9.18
C ASP A 86 -14.68 -7.41 -10.22
N LYS A 87 -13.43 -7.89 -10.14
CA LYS A 87 -12.93 -8.97 -11.00
C LYS A 87 -13.73 -10.27 -10.81
N ILE A 88 -14.03 -10.67 -9.58
CA ILE A 88 -14.87 -11.85 -9.30
C ILE A 88 -16.28 -11.66 -9.86
N GLU A 89 -16.88 -10.47 -9.70
CA GLU A 89 -18.22 -10.20 -10.20
C GLU A 89 -18.28 -10.22 -11.73
N ILE A 90 -17.28 -9.64 -12.41
CA ILE A 90 -17.14 -9.72 -13.87
C ILE A 90 -17.06 -11.17 -14.35
N TYR A 91 -16.24 -12.00 -13.69
CA TYR A 91 -16.13 -13.41 -14.06
C TYR A 91 -17.43 -14.18 -13.83
N ARG A 92 -18.12 -13.92 -12.72
CA ARG A 92 -19.43 -14.50 -12.46
C ARG A 92 -20.45 -14.10 -13.54
N MET A 93 -20.51 -12.82 -13.91
CA MET A 93 -21.40 -12.36 -14.99
C MET A 93 -21.10 -13.05 -16.33
N ALA A 94 -19.82 -13.24 -16.68
CA ALA A 94 -19.43 -13.95 -17.89
C ALA A 94 -19.84 -15.44 -17.85
N ILE A 95 -19.65 -16.10 -16.70
CA ILE A 95 -20.09 -17.49 -16.49
C ILE A 95 -21.61 -17.61 -16.62
N ASP A 96 -22.37 -16.71 -16.01
CA ASP A 96 -23.84 -16.70 -16.11
C ASP A 96 -24.32 -16.55 -17.56
N ILE A 97 -23.60 -15.80 -18.39
CA ILE A 97 -23.86 -15.68 -19.82
C ILE A 97 -23.54 -16.98 -20.55
N ILE A 98 -22.40 -17.62 -20.26
CA ILE A 98 -22.02 -18.92 -20.85
C ILE A 98 -23.07 -19.99 -20.53
N VAL A 99 -23.57 -20.03 -19.30
CA VAL A 99 -24.66 -20.96 -18.91
C VAL A 99 -25.89 -20.77 -19.80
N LYS A 100 -26.26 -19.52 -20.10
CA LYS A 100 -27.37 -19.23 -21.03
C LYS A 100 -27.08 -19.72 -22.44
N PHE A 101 -25.84 -19.63 -22.91
CA PHE A 101 -25.46 -20.17 -24.23
C PHE A 101 -25.66 -21.68 -24.29
N LEU A 102 -25.19 -22.40 -23.29
CA LEU A 102 -25.30 -23.86 -23.20
C LEU A 102 -26.78 -24.30 -23.17
N VAL A 103 -27.60 -23.64 -22.34
CA VAL A 103 -29.05 -23.93 -22.27
C VAL A 103 -29.74 -23.65 -23.60
N ASN A 104 -29.35 -22.57 -24.29
CA ASN A 104 -29.94 -22.19 -25.56
C ASN A 104 -29.51 -23.13 -26.70
N MET A 105 -28.27 -23.61 -26.68
CA MET A 105 -27.75 -24.62 -27.60
C MET A 105 -28.60 -25.90 -27.53
N ASP A 106 -28.85 -26.41 -26.32
CA ASP A 106 -29.72 -27.59 -26.11
C ASP A 106 -31.14 -27.37 -26.65
N ARG A 107 -31.69 -26.15 -26.51
CA ARG A 107 -33.03 -25.80 -27.00
C ARG A 107 -33.11 -25.73 -28.52
N THR A 108 -32.05 -25.27 -29.19
CA THR A 108 -32.00 -25.23 -30.67
C THR A 108 -32.05 -26.62 -31.31
N HIS A 109 -31.63 -27.66 -30.60
CA HIS A 109 -31.77 -29.05 -31.06
C HIS A 109 -33.21 -29.57 -30.98
N GLN A 110 -34.09 -28.94 -30.19
CA GLN A 110 -35.47 -29.41 -29.95
C GLN A 110 -36.55 -28.64 -30.72
N HIS A 111 -36.29 -27.38 -31.13
CA HIS A 111 -37.28 -26.53 -31.79
C HIS A 111 -36.72 -25.71 -32.96
N GLU A 112 -37.06 -26.06 -34.20
CA GLU A 112 -36.57 -25.37 -35.40
C GLU A 112 -37.07 -23.93 -35.56
N GLY A 113 -38.23 -23.59 -34.99
CA GLY A 113 -38.86 -22.27 -35.14
C GLY A 113 -38.21 -21.14 -34.33
N ALA A 114 -37.38 -21.45 -33.32
CA ALA A 114 -36.79 -20.46 -32.40
C ALA A 114 -35.32 -20.10 -32.71
N LYS A 115 -34.75 -20.64 -33.80
CA LYS A 115 -33.30 -20.54 -34.09
C LYS A 115 -32.78 -19.10 -34.21
N LYS A 116 -33.54 -18.19 -34.83
CA LYS A 116 -33.10 -16.80 -35.06
C LYS A 116 -32.99 -16.00 -33.76
N ASP A 117 -34.02 -16.06 -32.91
CA ASP A 117 -34.04 -15.31 -31.65
C ASP A 117 -33.00 -15.84 -30.68
N ILE A 118 -32.80 -17.16 -30.66
CA ILE A 118 -31.74 -17.79 -29.87
C ILE A 118 -30.35 -17.34 -30.34
N TYR A 119 -30.12 -17.28 -31.65
CA TYR A 119 -28.86 -16.79 -32.20
C TYR A 119 -28.61 -15.31 -31.88
N LEU A 120 -29.63 -14.45 -31.96
CA LEU A 120 -29.50 -13.05 -31.55
C LEU A 120 -29.15 -12.92 -30.06
N ALA A 121 -29.80 -13.70 -29.20
CA ALA A 121 -29.49 -13.74 -27.77
C ALA A 121 -28.06 -14.24 -27.50
N PHE A 122 -27.55 -15.17 -28.30
CA PHE A 122 -26.16 -15.62 -28.25
C PHE A 122 -25.20 -14.48 -28.60
N LEU A 123 -25.40 -13.78 -29.72
CA LEU A 123 -24.55 -12.67 -30.14
C LEU A 123 -24.53 -11.53 -29.12
N GLU A 124 -25.71 -11.15 -28.60
CA GLU A 124 -25.83 -10.12 -27.57
C GLU A 124 -25.07 -10.52 -26.30
N GLY A 125 -25.29 -11.77 -25.84
CA GLY A 125 -24.56 -12.29 -24.70
C GLY A 125 -23.05 -12.30 -24.94
N ARG A 126 -22.60 -12.67 -26.16
CA ARG A 126 -21.18 -12.76 -26.48
C ARG A 126 -20.51 -11.41 -26.36
N LEU A 127 -21.12 -10.39 -26.98
CA LEU A 127 -20.62 -9.02 -26.90
C LEU A 127 -20.61 -8.49 -25.45
N ARG A 128 -21.65 -8.81 -24.68
CA ARG A 128 -21.76 -8.37 -23.28
C ARG A 128 -20.68 -9.00 -22.39
N ALA A 129 -20.50 -10.31 -22.48
CA ALA A 129 -19.45 -11.02 -21.74
C ALA A 129 -18.06 -10.56 -22.16
N TYR A 130 -17.81 -10.36 -23.46
CA TYR A 130 -16.55 -9.81 -23.96
C TYR A 130 -16.30 -8.40 -23.38
N GLY A 131 -17.32 -7.54 -23.35
CA GLY A 131 -17.25 -6.22 -22.74
C GLY A 131 -16.87 -6.27 -21.26
N TYR A 132 -17.53 -7.13 -20.47
CA TYR A 132 -17.19 -7.32 -19.06
C TYR A 132 -15.76 -7.85 -18.88
N LEU A 133 -15.40 -8.94 -19.56
CA LEU A 133 -14.09 -9.56 -19.43
C LEU A 133 -12.98 -8.60 -19.83
N SER A 134 -13.14 -7.83 -20.91
CA SER A 134 -12.11 -6.90 -21.41
C SER A 134 -11.69 -5.81 -20.41
N MET A 135 -12.49 -5.55 -19.38
CA MET A 135 -12.15 -4.54 -18.36
C MET A 135 -11.03 -4.99 -17.42
N LEU A 136 -11.02 -6.28 -17.03
CA LEU A 136 -10.14 -6.78 -15.95
C LEU A 136 -9.48 -8.13 -16.26
N ALA A 137 -9.90 -8.83 -17.30
CA ALA A 137 -9.40 -10.17 -17.62
C ALA A 137 -8.09 -10.12 -18.41
N PRO A 138 -7.12 -10.99 -18.07
CA PRO A 138 -5.92 -11.15 -18.87
C PRO A 138 -6.18 -11.87 -20.21
N GLN A 139 -5.23 -11.73 -21.14
CA GLN A 139 -5.36 -12.27 -22.51
C GLN A 139 -5.60 -13.78 -22.56
N ASN A 140 -5.03 -14.56 -21.64
CA ASN A 140 -5.25 -16.01 -21.57
C ASN A 140 -6.71 -16.36 -21.21
N VAL A 141 -7.35 -15.60 -20.32
CA VAL A 141 -8.78 -15.77 -20.01
C VAL A 141 -9.64 -15.37 -21.19
N MET A 142 -9.34 -14.23 -21.84
CA MET A 142 -10.02 -13.80 -23.07
C MET A 142 -9.95 -14.87 -24.16
N SER A 143 -8.76 -15.41 -24.40
CA SER A 143 -8.55 -16.42 -25.45
C SER A 143 -9.27 -17.73 -25.14
N ALA A 144 -9.37 -18.12 -23.87
CA ALA A 144 -10.14 -19.30 -23.45
C ALA A 144 -11.66 -19.09 -23.57
N TYR A 145 -12.13 -17.87 -23.32
CA TYR A 145 -13.52 -17.47 -23.56
C TYR A 145 -13.87 -17.53 -25.05
N ASP A 146 -13.02 -16.98 -25.91
CA ASP A 146 -13.21 -17.00 -27.37
C ASP A 146 -13.25 -18.46 -27.87
N ASP A 147 -12.27 -19.28 -27.46
CA ASP A 147 -12.20 -20.69 -27.85
C ASP A 147 -13.43 -21.51 -27.40
N LEU A 148 -14.00 -21.20 -26.23
CA LEU A 148 -15.24 -21.82 -25.75
C LEU A 148 -16.46 -21.35 -26.55
N THR A 149 -16.63 -20.04 -26.72
CA THR A 149 -17.81 -19.48 -27.38
C THR A 149 -17.86 -19.76 -28.87
N ASP A 150 -16.71 -19.72 -29.56
CA ASP A 150 -16.60 -20.14 -30.95
C ASP A 150 -16.95 -21.62 -31.09
N HIS A 151 -16.51 -22.48 -30.16
CA HIS A 151 -16.89 -23.88 -30.19
C HIS A 151 -18.40 -24.09 -30.01
N ILE A 152 -19.04 -23.37 -29.07
CA ILE A 152 -20.49 -23.41 -28.87
C ILE A 152 -21.23 -22.93 -30.14
N GLU A 153 -20.76 -21.86 -30.78
CA GLU A 153 -21.35 -21.34 -32.01
C GLU A 153 -21.26 -22.35 -33.18
N LEU A 154 -20.09 -23.00 -33.33
CA LEU A 154 -19.89 -24.03 -34.35
C LEU A 154 -20.80 -25.25 -34.13
N VAL A 155 -21.01 -25.67 -32.88
CA VAL A 155 -21.93 -26.76 -32.53
C VAL A 155 -23.38 -26.35 -32.81
N ALA A 156 -23.80 -25.17 -32.35
CA ALA A 156 -25.16 -24.65 -32.56
C ALA A 156 -25.52 -24.51 -34.05
N ASN A 157 -24.53 -24.19 -34.90
CA ASN A 157 -24.69 -24.09 -36.35
C ASN A 157 -24.54 -25.43 -37.10
N GLY A 158 -24.34 -26.55 -36.39
CA GLY A 158 -24.17 -27.88 -36.97
C GLY A 158 -22.85 -28.09 -37.73
N GLN A 159 -21.86 -27.20 -37.54
CA GLN A 159 -20.55 -27.29 -38.19
C GLN A 159 -19.57 -28.21 -37.43
N LYS A 160 -19.86 -28.49 -36.15
CA LYS A 160 -19.14 -29.46 -35.33
C LYS A 160 -20.13 -30.41 -34.64
N PRO A 161 -19.71 -31.66 -34.33
CA PRO A 161 -20.54 -32.56 -33.55
C PRO A 161 -20.79 -31.99 -32.16
N ASP A 162 -21.98 -32.25 -31.62
CA ASP A 162 -22.35 -31.91 -30.25
C ASP A 162 -21.60 -32.84 -29.27
N ASP A 163 -20.41 -32.40 -28.87
CA ASP A 163 -19.49 -33.13 -27.99
C ASP A 163 -19.35 -32.42 -26.65
N TRP A 164 -20.26 -32.76 -25.73
CA TRP A 164 -20.27 -32.29 -24.35
C TRP A 164 -18.91 -32.42 -23.62
N PRO A 165 -18.18 -33.54 -23.74
CA PRO A 165 -16.81 -33.65 -23.24
C PRO A 165 -15.88 -32.52 -23.69
N THR A 166 -15.90 -32.13 -24.96
CA THR A 166 -15.06 -31.02 -25.48
C THR A 166 -15.52 -29.67 -24.95
N ILE A 167 -16.83 -29.40 -24.95
CA ILE A 167 -17.40 -28.17 -24.36
C ILE A 167 -16.98 -28.04 -22.89
N ARG A 168 -17.14 -29.13 -22.12
CA ARG A 168 -16.78 -29.18 -20.71
C ARG A 168 -15.29 -28.94 -20.49
N LYS A 169 -14.44 -29.56 -21.30
CA LYS A 169 -12.99 -29.35 -21.22
C LYS A 169 -12.60 -27.88 -21.43
N LYS A 170 -13.19 -27.22 -22.43
CA LYS A 170 -12.97 -25.79 -22.70
C LYS A 170 -13.49 -24.90 -21.57
N ALA A 171 -14.68 -25.20 -21.04
CA ALA A 171 -15.24 -24.48 -19.89
C ALA A 171 -14.36 -24.61 -18.63
N ILE A 172 -13.89 -25.82 -18.32
CA ILE A 172 -12.98 -26.07 -17.19
C ILE A 172 -11.64 -25.37 -17.39
N GLN A 173 -11.11 -25.36 -18.61
CA GLN A 173 -9.89 -24.63 -18.94
C GLN A 173 -10.06 -23.12 -18.68
N MET A 174 -11.16 -22.53 -19.13
CA MET A 174 -11.47 -21.13 -18.85
C MET A 174 -11.59 -20.86 -17.33
N ILE A 175 -12.31 -21.72 -16.59
CA ILE A 175 -12.46 -21.60 -15.13
C ILE A 175 -11.12 -21.70 -14.41
N ASN A 176 -10.23 -22.60 -14.84
CA ASN A 176 -8.89 -22.72 -14.27
C ASN A 176 -8.05 -21.47 -14.50
N LEU A 177 -8.11 -20.88 -15.69
CA LEU A 177 -7.41 -19.62 -15.99
C LEU A 177 -7.97 -18.44 -15.16
N ILE A 178 -9.28 -18.40 -14.97
CA ILE A 178 -9.94 -17.44 -14.06
C ILE A 178 -9.44 -17.64 -12.62
N ARG A 179 -9.38 -18.88 -12.13
CA ARG A 179 -8.91 -19.18 -10.76
C ARG A 179 -7.45 -18.79 -10.55
N ILE A 180 -6.61 -19.02 -11.55
CA ILE A 180 -5.21 -18.57 -11.54
C ILE A 180 -5.13 -17.04 -11.49
N ASP A 181 -5.94 -16.34 -12.30
CA ASP A 181 -5.95 -14.88 -12.33
C ASP A 181 -6.52 -14.23 -11.06
N ILE A 182 -7.51 -14.85 -10.42
CA ILE A 182 -8.03 -14.41 -9.11
C ILE A 182 -6.99 -14.63 -7.99
N GLY A 183 -6.15 -15.66 -8.11
CA GLY A 183 -5.04 -15.90 -7.19
C GLY A 183 -5.42 -16.54 -5.85
N ILE A 184 -6.62 -17.13 -5.71
CA ILE A 184 -7.03 -17.83 -4.47
C ILE A 184 -6.41 -19.23 -4.39
N ASP A 185 -6.58 -20.04 -5.45
CA ASP A 185 -6.01 -21.39 -5.54
C ASP A 185 -5.73 -21.71 -7.02
N PRO A 186 -4.44 -21.81 -7.41
CA PRO A 186 -4.06 -22.07 -8.80
C PRO A 186 -4.13 -23.56 -9.17
N SER A 187 -4.40 -24.46 -8.22
CA SER A 187 -4.41 -25.90 -8.47
C SER A 187 -5.52 -26.23 -9.48
N PRO A 188 -5.25 -26.88 -10.62
CA PRO A 188 -6.25 -27.10 -11.64
C PRO A 188 -7.39 -28.00 -11.14
N ILE A 189 -8.63 -27.64 -11.47
CA ILE A 189 -9.78 -28.52 -11.35
C ILE A 189 -9.95 -29.35 -12.63
N GLU A 190 -10.44 -30.56 -12.46
CA GLU A 190 -10.71 -31.50 -13.55
C GLU A 190 -12.08 -32.15 -13.32
N TYR A 191 -12.77 -32.48 -14.41
CA TYR A 191 -13.99 -33.27 -14.33
C TYR A 191 -13.62 -34.74 -14.07
N ARG A 192 -14.18 -35.33 -13.01
CA ARG A 192 -13.97 -36.73 -12.62
C ARG A 192 -15.27 -37.56 -12.61
N GLY A 193 -16.32 -37.06 -13.27
CA GLY A 193 -17.56 -37.82 -13.44
C GLY A 193 -17.50 -38.76 -14.65
N GLU A 194 -18.58 -39.50 -14.86
CA GLU A 194 -18.67 -40.56 -15.89
C GLU A 194 -19.44 -40.14 -17.15
N LEU A 195 -20.01 -38.93 -17.16
CA LEU A 195 -20.80 -38.38 -18.27
C LEU A 195 -19.99 -37.43 -19.14
#